data_AF-A0A0G4ICV2-F1
#
_entry.id   AF-A0A0G4ICV2-F1
#
_cell.length_a   1.000
_cell.length_b   1.000
_cell.length_c   1.000
_cell.angle_alpha   90.00
_cell.angle_beta   90.00
_cell.angle_gamma   90.00
#
_symmetry.space_group_name_H-M   'P 1'
#
loop_
_entity.id
_entity.type
_entity.pdbx_description
1 polymer ?
#
loop_
_entity_poly.entity_id
_entity_poly.type
_entity_poly.pdbx_seq_one_letter_code
_entity_poly.pdbx_strand_id
1 'polypeptide(L)'
;MHRLTRIRALSGVGLFTGALKPSVSLQFLFRRQSPSTRLAATMSAGQPLQDPHTGSDPVITMTLGECAENHVGMEQLGERASSGLQNEHLWNIQEIIEKSFPQVTTELIRLDRREGQGDEAMGLGTAESPISVDEEVPVAPRVPRADVLVIRNFINLIAPRVAEEQFSLDPDKQYFDRRRGKVLNKHARYNLCFEPGDGRAANFDARQGTVVGFNRVPHTHAVQKYIARLLAAAGVPEHVVSEPTLRVETNVYMDPQKNGIGFHGDTERRVVVGVRLGLSPEARMPIVFRWYNGGKAMGEFEDRVIDLGPGDVYFMSEKAAGSDWMRKKIPTLRHAAGAPKYTQTGR
;
A
#
# COMPACT_ATOMS: atom_id res chain seq x y z
N MET A 1 -40.91 68.51 3.14
CA MET A 1 -40.27 67.33 3.76
C MET A 1 -39.26 66.73 2.78
N HIS A 2 -38.01 67.19 2.79
CA HIS A 2 -36.92 66.51 2.09
C HIS A 2 -35.74 66.43 3.05
N ARG A 3 -35.46 65.22 3.53
CA ARG A 3 -34.31 64.92 4.39
C ARG A 3 -33.40 63.93 3.68
N LEU A 4 -32.13 64.33 3.65
CA LEU A 4 -30.92 63.54 3.45
C LEU A 4 -30.95 62.16 4.12
N THR A 5 -30.35 61.16 3.48
CA THR A 5 -29.59 60.09 4.15
C THR A 5 -28.69 59.40 3.12
N ARG A 6 -27.40 59.76 3.09
CA ARG A 6 -26.24 59.03 3.64
C ARG A 6 -26.00 57.64 3.05
N ILE A 7 -24.96 57.60 2.22
CA ILE A 7 -24.16 56.44 1.81
C ILE A 7 -23.60 55.74 3.07
N ARG A 8 -23.77 54.41 3.15
CA ARG A 8 -23.05 53.54 4.06
C ARG A 8 -22.42 52.39 3.27
N ALA A 9 -21.12 52.23 3.46
CA ALA A 9 -20.29 51.18 2.90
C ALA A 9 -20.75 49.79 3.33
N LEU A 10 -20.74 48.84 2.39
CA LEU A 10 -20.83 47.41 2.68
C LEU A 10 -19.41 46.84 2.64
N SER A 11 -18.78 46.78 3.81
CA SER A 11 -17.66 45.88 4.09
C SER A 11 -18.24 44.57 4.63
N GLY A 12 -17.99 43.47 3.92
CA GLY A 12 -18.49 42.15 4.28
C GLY A 12 -17.63 41.04 3.68
N VAL A 13 -16.32 41.08 3.97
CA VAL A 13 -15.43 39.93 3.76
C VAL A 13 -15.74 38.92 4.87
N GLY A 14 -16.57 37.94 4.56
CA GLY A 14 -16.77 36.76 5.39
C GLY A 14 -15.57 35.84 5.28
N LEU A 15 -14.60 36.00 6.17
CA LEU A 15 -13.57 35.00 6.44
C LEU A 15 -14.25 33.73 6.97
N PHE A 16 -14.37 32.72 6.11
CA PHE A 16 -14.64 31.34 6.52
C PHE A 16 -13.37 30.77 7.15
N THR A 17 -13.12 31.09 8.41
CA THR A 17 -12.19 30.34 9.26
C THR A 17 -12.94 29.17 9.89
N GLY A 18 -13.24 28.17 9.05
CA GLY A 18 -13.69 26.86 9.52
C GLY A 18 -12.51 26.12 10.16
N ALA A 19 -12.25 26.39 11.44
CA ALA A 19 -11.30 25.63 12.23
C ALA A 19 -11.72 24.14 12.23
N LEU A 20 -10.90 23.30 11.60
CA LEU A 20 -10.92 21.85 11.76
C LEU A 20 -10.86 21.56 13.26
N LYS A 21 -11.95 21.02 13.82
CA LYS A 21 -11.94 20.49 15.18
C LYS A 21 -10.91 19.36 15.23
N PRO A 22 -9.90 19.39 16.12
CA PRO A 22 -9.01 18.25 16.29
C PRO A 22 -9.80 17.15 17.01
N SER A 23 -10.34 16.19 16.25
CA SER A 23 -11.06 15.06 16.81
C SER A 23 -10.07 14.01 17.30
N VAL A 24 -10.13 13.70 18.60
CA VAL A 24 -9.64 12.50 19.29
C VAL A 24 -8.23 12.05 18.87
N SER A 25 -7.23 12.27 19.75
CA SER A 25 -5.89 11.71 19.58
C SER A 25 -5.96 10.22 19.22
N LEU A 26 -5.33 9.83 18.10
CA LEU A 26 -5.25 8.44 17.64
C LEU A 26 -4.75 7.52 18.76
N GLN A 27 -3.87 7.99 19.65
CA GLN A 27 -3.44 7.24 20.82
C GLN A 27 -4.60 6.85 21.77
N PHE A 28 -5.61 7.71 21.90
CA PHE A 28 -6.78 7.47 22.76
C PHE A 28 -7.79 6.50 22.14
N LEU A 29 -7.90 6.44 20.81
CA LEU A 29 -8.75 5.46 20.12
C LEU A 29 -8.28 4.01 20.35
N PHE A 30 -6.98 3.81 20.63
CA PHE A 30 -6.38 2.47 20.74
C PHE A 30 -5.94 2.08 22.17
N ARG A 31 -5.91 3.02 23.14
CA ARG A 31 -5.70 2.69 24.57
C ARG A 31 -6.82 1.85 25.21
N ARG A 32 -7.97 1.67 24.55
CA ARG A 32 -9.14 0.94 25.11
C ARG A 32 -9.19 -0.56 24.83
N GLN A 33 -8.21 -1.15 24.14
CA GLN A 33 -8.13 -2.60 24.01
C GLN A 33 -7.13 -3.18 25.02
N SER A 34 -7.57 -3.29 26.28
CA SER A 34 -6.96 -4.22 27.23
C SER A 34 -7.44 -5.64 26.93
N PRO A 35 -6.60 -6.68 27.08
CA PRO A 35 -7.00 -8.05 26.78
C PRO A 35 -7.85 -8.60 27.92
N SER A 36 -9.17 -8.60 27.72
CA SER A 36 -10.12 -9.35 28.57
C SER A 36 -10.90 -10.30 27.69
N THR A 37 -10.27 -11.42 27.32
CA THR A 37 -10.98 -12.68 27.05
C THR A 37 -9.97 -13.82 27.08
N ARG A 38 -10.03 -14.63 28.15
CA ARG A 38 -9.49 -15.99 28.12
C ARG A 38 -10.35 -16.79 27.16
N LEU A 39 -9.94 -16.88 25.91
CA LEU A 39 -10.39 -17.95 25.02
C LEU A 39 -9.41 -19.10 25.19
N ALA A 40 -9.84 -20.11 25.95
CA ALA A 40 -9.22 -21.41 25.94
C ALA A 40 -9.49 -22.03 24.57
N ALA A 41 -8.53 -21.87 23.64
CA ALA A 41 -8.51 -22.61 22.40
C ALA A 41 -7.71 -23.89 22.63
N THR A 42 -8.41 -25.01 22.76
CA THR A 42 -7.86 -26.34 22.48
C THR A 42 -7.55 -26.40 20.98
N MET A 43 -6.39 -25.86 20.59
CA MET A 43 -5.81 -26.11 19.27
C MET A 43 -4.97 -27.37 19.36
N SER A 44 -5.31 -28.39 18.57
CA SER A 44 -4.41 -29.52 18.36
C SER A 44 -3.11 -28.97 17.81
N ALA A 45 -1.98 -29.33 18.43
CA ALA A 45 -0.65 -28.95 17.97
C ALA A 45 -0.41 -29.48 16.55
N GLY A 46 -0.71 -28.66 15.55
CA GLY A 46 -0.11 -28.78 14.22
C GLY A 46 1.37 -28.52 14.41
N GLN A 47 2.19 -29.47 13.96
CA GLN A 47 3.64 -29.37 14.08
C GLN A 47 4.13 -28.05 13.44
N PRO A 48 5.09 -27.35 14.06
CA PRO A 48 5.73 -26.22 13.41
C PRO A 48 6.35 -26.70 12.09
N LEU A 49 6.22 -25.90 11.03
CA LEU A 49 6.98 -26.08 9.80
C LEU A 49 8.48 -26.02 10.14
N GLN A 50 9.07 -27.16 10.47
CA GLN A 50 10.50 -27.36 10.40
C GLN A 50 10.82 -27.84 8.99
N ASP A 51 11.11 -26.91 8.10
CA ASP A 51 11.75 -27.21 6.82
C ASP A 51 13.27 -27.04 7.00
N PRO A 52 14.08 -28.10 6.82
CA PRO A 52 15.52 -28.05 7.02
C PRO A 52 16.19 -27.45 5.78
N HIS A 53 16.14 -26.14 5.63
CA HIS A 53 16.94 -25.47 4.62
C HIS A 53 17.58 -24.18 5.14
N THR A 54 18.83 -24.02 4.76
CA THR A 54 19.73 -22.87 4.89
C THR A 54 19.20 -21.62 4.13
N GLY A 55 17.93 -21.28 4.27
CA GLY A 55 17.22 -20.23 3.56
C GLY A 55 17.01 -18.97 4.40
N SER A 56 16.79 -17.84 3.71
CA SER A 56 16.38 -16.58 4.34
C SER A 56 15.01 -16.71 5.00
N ASP A 57 14.78 -15.95 6.08
CA ASP A 57 13.52 -15.98 6.81
C ASP A 57 12.30 -15.65 5.93
N PRO A 58 11.21 -16.42 6.04
CA PRO A 58 9.98 -16.16 5.30
C PRO A 58 9.42 -14.76 5.58
N VAL A 59 8.80 -14.16 4.57
CA VAL A 59 8.14 -12.86 4.68
C VAL A 59 6.72 -12.90 4.14
N ILE A 60 5.84 -12.11 4.75
CA ILE A 60 4.49 -11.86 4.24
C ILE A 60 4.37 -10.38 3.88
N THR A 61 3.77 -10.08 2.74
CA THR A 61 3.22 -8.74 2.47
C THR A 61 1.71 -8.79 2.60
N MET A 62 1.13 -8.12 3.57
CA MET A 62 -0.30 -7.80 3.53
C MET A 62 -0.48 -6.53 2.69
N THR A 63 -1.29 -6.59 1.66
CA THR A 63 -1.66 -5.46 0.80
C THR A 63 -3.12 -5.14 1.05
N LEU A 64 -3.38 -3.96 1.58
CA LEU A 64 -4.71 -3.44 1.81
C LEU A 64 -5.09 -2.48 0.68
N GLY A 65 -6.31 -2.63 0.17
CA GLY A 65 -6.86 -1.83 -0.92
C GLY A 65 -8.36 -2.04 -1.07
N GLU A 66 -9.00 -1.30 -1.95
CA GLU A 66 -10.45 -1.41 -2.17
C GLU A 66 -10.86 -2.71 -2.89
N CYS A 67 -9.90 -3.35 -3.55
CA CYS A 67 -10.06 -4.61 -4.26
C CYS A 67 -8.92 -5.56 -3.88
N ALA A 68 -9.19 -6.86 -3.83
CA ALA A 68 -8.21 -7.92 -3.62
C ALA A 68 -8.43 -9.08 -4.59
N GLU A 69 -7.36 -9.72 -5.05
CA GLU A 69 -7.44 -10.83 -6.00
C GLU A 69 -6.44 -11.92 -5.62
N ASN A 70 -6.90 -13.17 -5.55
CA ASN A 70 -6.04 -14.27 -5.10
C ASN A 70 -4.86 -14.53 -6.06
N HIS A 71 -5.14 -14.43 -7.36
CA HIS A 71 -4.17 -14.56 -8.42
C HIS A 71 -4.76 -13.93 -9.68
N VAL A 72 -3.94 -13.33 -10.54
CA VAL A 72 -4.42 -12.68 -11.77
C VAL A 72 -5.34 -13.59 -12.59
N GLY A 73 -6.55 -13.11 -12.85
CA GLY A 73 -7.63 -13.82 -13.55
C GLY A 73 -8.58 -14.62 -12.65
N MET A 74 -8.42 -14.55 -11.32
CA MET A 74 -9.32 -15.14 -10.33
C MET A 74 -10.47 -14.17 -9.99
N GLU A 75 -11.36 -14.57 -9.10
CA GLU A 75 -12.38 -13.69 -8.53
C GLU A 75 -11.72 -12.49 -7.83
N GLN A 76 -12.26 -11.30 -8.14
CA GLN A 76 -11.93 -10.05 -7.46
C GLN A 76 -12.93 -9.80 -6.35
N LEU A 77 -12.42 -9.49 -5.17
CA LEU A 77 -13.20 -9.14 -3.99
C LEU A 77 -13.20 -7.62 -3.83
N GLY A 78 -14.38 -7.03 -3.65
CA GLY A 78 -14.55 -5.58 -3.64
C GLY A 78 -14.68 -4.98 -5.05
N GLU A 79 -14.64 -3.65 -5.12
CA GLU A 79 -14.84 -2.90 -6.36
C GLU A 79 -13.71 -1.89 -6.52
N ARG A 80 -13.14 -1.83 -7.73
CA ARG A 80 -12.06 -0.89 -8.04
C ARG A 80 -12.54 0.56 -7.89
N ALA A 81 -11.78 1.38 -7.18
CA ALA A 81 -12.12 2.77 -6.95
C ALA A 81 -11.95 3.62 -8.22
N SER A 82 -12.66 4.75 -8.26
CA SER A 82 -12.57 5.74 -9.34
C SER A 82 -11.24 6.51 -9.34
N SER A 83 -10.56 6.58 -8.19
CA SER A 83 -9.25 7.18 -7.96
C SER A 83 -8.51 6.42 -6.83
N GLY A 84 -7.22 6.66 -6.69
CA GLY A 84 -6.39 6.12 -5.62
C GLY A 84 -5.93 7.18 -4.63
N LEU A 85 -4.89 6.85 -3.84
CA LEU A 85 -4.31 7.79 -2.90
C LEU A 85 -3.58 8.91 -3.64
N GLN A 86 -3.88 10.16 -3.28
CA GLN A 86 -3.16 11.33 -3.79
C GLN A 86 -1.91 11.58 -2.94
N ASN A 87 -0.93 12.30 -3.49
CA ASN A 87 0.32 12.59 -2.78
C ASN A 87 0.08 13.37 -1.48
N GLU A 88 -0.96 14.22 -1.46
CA GLU A 88 -1.41 14.97 -0.30
C GLU A 88 -1.90 14.05 0.82
N HIS A 89 -2.56 12.93 0.49
CA HIS A 89 -2.96 11.95 1.51
C HIS A 89 -1.73 11.33 2.19
N LEU A 90 -0.68 11.01 1.43
CA LEU A 90 0.56 10.46 2.00
C LEU A 90 1.23 11.45 2.94
N TRP A 91 1.32 12.73 2.57
CA TRP A 91 1.83 13.77 3.46
C TRP A 91 0.95 13.89 4.73
N ASN A 92 -0.38 13.95 4.59
CA ASN A 92 -1.26 14.01 5.76
C ASN A 92 -1.06 12.83 6.71
N ILE A 93 -0.88 11.61 6.17
CA ILE A 93 -0.56 10.41 6.97
C ILE A 93 0.77 10.59 7.71
N GLN A 94 1.81 11.05 7.02
CA GLN A 94 3.12 11.30 7.60
C GLN A 94 3.00 12.26 8.80
N GLU A 95 2.35 13.41 8.63
CA GLU A 95 2.18 14.37 9.71
C GLU A 95 1.41 13.79 10.90
N ILE A 96 0.33 13.06 10.63
CA ILE A 96 -0.48 12.42 11.67
C ILE A 96 0.38 11.46 12.49
N ILE A 97 1.22 10.66 11.82
CA ILE A 97 2.06 9.65 12.45
C ILE A 97 3.20 10.29 13.24
N GLU A 98 3.92 11.26 12.68
CA GLU A 98 5.02 11.95 13.38
C GLU A 98 4.51 12.68 14.63
N LYS A 99 3.32 13.31 14.56
CA LYS A 99 2.69 13.96 15.71
C LYS A 99 2.20 12.96 16.76
N SER A 100 1.63 11.83 16.33
CA SER A 100 1.01 10.84 17.23
C SER A 100 1.99 9.82 17.79
N PHE A 101 3.10 9.57 17.10
CA PHE A 101 4.13 8.60 17.45
C PHE A 101 5.52 9.18 17.16
N PRO A 102 6.00 10.12 17.99
CA PRO A 102 7.28 10.79 17.76
C PRO A 102 8.50 9.86 17.72
N GLN A 103 8.35 8.62 18.20
CA GLN A 103 9.39 7.58 18.15
C GLN A 103 9.43 6.80 16.83
N VAL A 104 8.44 6.99 15.94
CA VAL A 104 8.32 6.25 14.68
C VAL A 104 8.97 7.05 13.56
N THR A 105 9.81 6.39 12.77
CA THR A 105 10.46 6.98 11.60
C THR A 105 9.58 6.86 10.37
N THR A 106 9.52 7.92 9.58
CA THR A 106 8.77 8.07 8.33
C THR A 106 9.70 8.50 7.20
N GLU A 107 9.45 8.02 5.99
CA GLU A 107 10.21 8.38 4.79
C GLU A 107 9.22 8.62 3.63
N LEU A 108 9.06 9.87 3.20
CA LEU A 108 8.29 10.21 2.00
C LEU A 108 9.21 10.27 0.78
N ILE A 109 9.15 9.23 -0.05
CA ILE A 109 10.09 8.99 -1.14
C ILE A 109 9.47 9.42 -2.47
N ARG A 110 10.15 10.34 -3.17
CA ARG A 110 9.80 10.79 -4.52
C ARG A 110 10.30 9.80 -5.57
N LEU A 111 9.39 9.35 -6.45
CA LEU A 111 9.68 8.36 -7.48
C LEU A 111 9.91 8.96 -8.87
N ASP A 112 9.73 10.26 -9.04
CA ASP A 112 9.90 11.00 -10.31
C ASP A 112 11.29 11.66 -10.46
N ARG A 113 12.23 11.32 -9.58
CA ARG A 113 13.59 11.87 -9.55
C ARG A 113 14.48 11.27 -10.64
N ARG A 114 15.28 12.13 -11.28
CA ARG A 114 16.27 11.75 -12.29
C ARG A 114 17.61 11.40 -11.66
N GLU A 115 18.38 10.59 -12.37
CA GLU A 115 19.74 10.24 -11.94
C GLU A 115 20.62 11.49 -11.82
N GLY A 116 21.28 11.65 -10.67
CA GLY A 116 22.17 12.78 -10.39
C GLY A 116 21.49 14.07 -9.91
N GLN A 117 20.17 14.09 -9.72
CA GLN A 117 19.49 15.20 -9.04
C GLN A 117 19.49 14.96 -7.51
N GLY A 118 20.27 15.76 -6.77
CA GLY A 118 20.36 15.69 -5.31
C GLY A 118 19.05 16.04 -4.57
N ASP A 119 19.02 15.79 -3.26
CA ASP A 119 17.84 15.89 -2.38
C ASP A 119 17.27 17.30 -2.17
N GLU A 120 17.88 18.36 -2.69
CA GLU A 120 17.59 19.76 -2.31
C GLU A 120 16.27 20.34 -2.86
N ALA A 121 15.49 19.59 -3.63
CA ALA A 121 14.18 20.07 -4.13
C ALA A 121 13.03 19.79 -3.13
N MET A 122 13.13 20.30 -1.91
CA MET A 122 12.07 20.31 -0.87
C MET A 122 11.16 21.55 -0.97
N GLY A 123 10.96 22.10 -2.17
CA GLY A 123 10.06 23.23 -2.41
C GLY A 123 8.69 22.76 -2.89
N LEU A 124 7.64 23.09 -2.14
CA LEU A 124 6.29 23.18 -2.70
C LEU A 124 6.26 24.32 -3.73
N GLY A 125 6.69 24.01 -4.96
CA GLY A 125 6.64 24.92 -6.08
C GLY A 125 5.23 24.99 -6.64
N THR A 126 4.41 25.88 -6.11
CA THR A 126 3.34 26.50 -6.89
C THR A 126 3.96 27.45 -7.92
N ALA A 127 3.36 27.48 -9.11
CA ALA A 127 3.52 28.46 -10.18
C ALA A 127 4.74 28.33 -11.10
N GLU A 128 4.35 28.26 -12.37
CA GLU A 128 5.09 28.51 -13.60
C GLU A 128 6.18 29.56 -13.45
N SER A 129 7.41 29.21 -13.83
CA SER A 129 8.41 30.19 -14.25
C SER A 129 8.59 30.08 -15.77
N PRO A 130 8.59 31.21 -16.50
CA PRO A 130 8.73 31.23 -17.95
C PRO A 130 10.19 30.95 -18.31
N ILE A 131 10.42 29.93 -19.14
CA ILE A 131 11.73 29.64 -19.72
C ILE A 131 11.81 30.36 -21.07
N SER A 132 12.84 31.18 -21.21
CA SER A 132 13.29 31.77 -22.46
C SER A 132 13.65 30.69 -23.48
N VAL A 133 13.08 30.83 -24.67
CA VAL A 133 13.41 30.08 -25.88
C VAL A 133 14.88 30.26 -26.25
N ASP A 134 15.57 29.15 -26.50
CA ASP A 134 16.47 28.91 -27.64
C ASP A 134 17.46 27.80 -27.31
N GLU A 135 17.00 26.56 -27.43
CA GLU A 135 17.73 25.35 -27.85
C GLU A 135 16.73 24.19 -27.84
N GLU A 136 16.57 23.48 -28.96
CA GLU A 136 15.85 22.20 -29.01
C GLU A 136 16.67 21.13 -28.27
N VAL A 137 16.82 21.29 -26.96
CA VAL A 137 17.18 20.19 -26.09
C VAL A 137 15.99 19.23 -26.11
N PRO A 138 16.19 17.93 -26.40
CA PRO A 138 15.11 16.95 -26.31
C PRO A 138 14.49 17.06 -24.92
N VAL A 139 13.27 17.60 -24.83
CA VAL A 139 12.56 17.73 -23.56
C VAL A 139 12.27 16.31 -23.11
N ALA A 140 13.12 15.79 -22.23
CA ALA A 140 13.00 14.44 -21.73
C ALA A 140 11.59 14.22 -21.15
N PRO A 141 11.02 13.02 -21.26
CA PRO A 141 9.60 12.79 -21.00
C PRO A 141 9.23 13.31 -19.61
N ARG A 142 8.26 14.22 -19.53
CA ARG A 142 7.67 14.61 -18.25
C ARG A 142 6.87 13.42 -17.74
N VAL A 143 7.22 12.92 -16.56
CA VAL A 143 6.46 11.88 -15.87
C VAL A 143 5.54 12.53 -14.82
N PRO A 144 4.37 11.96 -14.52
CA PRO A 144 3.55 12.43 -13.41
C PRO A 144 4.27 12.22 -12.07
N ARG A 145 4.06 13.14 -11.11
CA ARG A 145 4.54 12.97 -9.73
C ARG A 145 4.00 11.66 -9.14
N ALA A 146 4.87 10.93 -8.46
CA ALA A 146 4.52 9.73 -7.74
C ALA A 146 5.34 9.63 -6.46
N ASP A 147 4.65 9.41 -5.35
CA ASP A 147 5.26 9.30 -4.03
C ASP A 147 4.95 7.94 -3.40
N VAL A 148 5.85 7.47 -2.54
CA VAL A 148 5.62 6.36 -1.59
C VAL A 148 6.03 6.83 -0.21
N LEU A 149 5.12 6.69 0.76
CA LEU A 149 5.43 6.90 2.18
C LEU A 149 5.79 5.56 2.80
N VAL A 150 6.90 5.48 3.52
CA VAL A 150 7.26 4.33 4.38
C VAL A 150 7.19 4.75 5.84
N ILE A 151 6.63 3.90 6.69
CA ILE A 151 6.55 4.08 8.14
C ILE A 151 7.20 2.87 8.80
N ARG A 152 8.33 3.09 9.46
CA ARG A 152 9.21 2.02 9.91
C ARG A 152 8.70 1.35 11.17
N ASN A 153 8.70 0.01 11.16
CA ASN A 153 8.38 -0.86 12.30
C ASN A 153 7.05 -0.52 13.02
N PHE A 154 6.12 0.12 12.31
CA PHE A 154 4.91 0.68 12.90
C PHE A 154 3.91 -0.40 13.32
N ILE A 155 3.77 -1.46 12.54
CA ILE A 155 2.80 -2.53 12.84
C ILE A 155 3.19 -3.33 14.07
N ASN A 156 4.49 -3.52 14.32
CA ASN A 156 4.94 -4.18 15.55
C ASN A 156 4.60 -3.35 16.80
N LEU A 157 4.47 -2.02 16.66
CA LEU A 157 4.03 -1.15 17.74
C LEU A 157 2.52 -1.28 18.01
N ILE A 158 1.68 -1.30 16.96
CA ILE A 158 0.22 -1.24 17.12
C ILE A 158 -0.49 -2.60 17.11
N ALA A 159 0.13 -3.63 16.53
CA ALA A 159 -0.44 -4.96 16.36
C ALA A 159 0.66 -6.04 16.40
N PRO A 160 1.41 -6.19 17.52
CA PRO A 160 2.62 -7.02 17.61
C PRO A 160 2.42 -8.51 17.28
N ARG A 161 1.19 -9.02 17.34
CA ARG A 161 0.87 -10.44 17.11
C ARG A 161 0.33 -10.75 15.71
N VAL A 162 0.24 -9.75 14.82
CA VAL A 162 -0.30 -9.99 13.47
C VAL A 162 0.62 -10.89 12.64
N ALA A 163 1.94 -10.83 12.85
CA ALA A 163 2.88 -11.73 12.19
C ALA A 163 2.64 -13.20 12.61
N GLU A 164 2.58 -13.48 13.92
CA GLU A 164 2.26 -14.81 14.45
C GLU A 164 0.93 -15.35 13.88
N GLU A 165 -0.11 -14.51 13.88
CA GLU A 165 -1.43 -14.86 13.34
C GLU A 165 -1.33 -15.22 11.85
N GLN A 166 -0.69 -14.38 11.04
CA GLN A 166 -0.58 -14.57 9.60
C GLN A 166 0.25 -15.80 9.22
N PHE A 167 1.37 -16.06 9.90
CA PHE A 167 2.18 -17.25 9.65
C PHE A 167 1.53 -18.56 10.14
N SER A 168 0.50 -18.49 10.98
CA SER A 168 -0.28 -19.65 11.42
C SER A 168 -1.36 -20.11 10.44
N LEU A 169 -1.67 -19.29 9.42
CA LEU A 169 -2.69 -19.60 8.41
C LEU A 169 -2.11 -20.52 7.32
N ASP A 170 -2.96 -21.34 6.68
CA ASP A 170 -2.57 -22.13 5.51
C ASP A 170 -2.92 -21.37 4.22
N PRO A 171 -1.93 -20.86 3.46
CA PRO A 171 -2.20 -20.07 2.28
C PRO A 171 -2.53 -20.93 1.06
N ASP A 172 -3.24 -20.34 0.09
CA ASP A 172 -3.53 -21.01 -1.17
C ASP A 172 -2.25 -21.26 -1.97
N LYS A 173 -1.97 -22.54 -2.24
CA LYS A 173 -0.81 -23.00 -3.03
C LYS A 173 -1.18 -23.27 -4.49
N GLN A 174 -2.42 -23.04 -4.88
CA GLN A 174 -2.93 -23.31 -6.23
C GLN A 174 -3.67 -22.10 -6.81
N TYR A 175 -3.82 -22.08 -8.13
CA TYR A 175 -4.64 -21.11 -8.87
C TYR A 175 -5.17 -21.73 -10.15
N PHE A 176 -6.20 -21.11 -10.72
CA PHE A 176 -6.69 -21.48 -12.05
C PHE A 176 -5.93 -20.73 -13.13
N ASP A 177 -5.22 -21.46 -13.99
CA ASP A 177 -4.54 -20.88 -15.14
C ASP A 177 -5.53 -20.75 -16.30
N ARG A 178 -5.97 -19.51 -16.58
CA ARG A 178 -6.92 -19.22 -17.68
C ARG A 178 -6.39 -19.58 -19.06
N ARG A 179 -5.07 -19.52 -19.28
CA ARG A 179 -4.46 -19.82 -20.58
C ARG A 179 -4.44 -21.32 -20.83
N ARG A 180 -4.22 -22.12 -19.78
CA ARG A 180 -4.14 -23.59 -19.85
C ARG A 180 -5.47 -24.28 -19.52
N GLY A 181 -6.44 -23.54 -18.98
CA GLY A 181 -7.78 -24.04 -18.63
C GLY A 181 -7.78 -25.07 -17.50
N LYS A 182 -6.85 -24.99 -16.55
CA LYS A 182 -6.74 -25.95 -15.43
C LYS A 182 -6.12 -25.33 -14.19
N VAL A 183 -6.35 -25.98 -13.04
CA VAL A 183 -5.70 -25.66 -11.77
C VAL A 183 -4.23 -26.05 -11.80
N LEU A 184 -3.37 -25.15 -11.34
CA LEU A 184 -1.91 -25.32 -11.25
C LEU A 184 -1.40 -24.91 -9.87
N ASN A 185 -0.19 -25.38 -9.54
CA ASN A 185 0.51 -24.99 -8.32
C ASN A 185 1.20 -23.63 -8.48
N LYS A 186 1.21 -22.85 -7.40
CA LYS A 186 1.98 -21.62 -7.27
C LYS A 186 3.42 -21.97 -6.89
N HIS A 187 4.37 -21.33 -7.57
CA HIS A 187 5.80 -21.51 -7.28
C HIS A 187 6.50 -20.21 -6.85
N ALA A 188 5.95 -19.06 -7.23
CA ALA A 188 6.57 -17.76 -6.98
C ALA A 188 6.27 -17.21 -5.58
N ARG A 189 5.05 -17.45 -5.08
CA ARG A 189 4.51 -17.02 -3.78
C ARG A 189 3.15 -17.66 -3.54
N TYR A 190 2.74 -17.81 -2.29
CA TYR A 190 1.37 -18.20 -1.92
C TYR A 190 0.57 -16.97 -1.51
N ASN A 191 -0.74 -17.11 -1.32
CA ASN A 191 -1.56 -15.95 -0.97
C ASN A 191 -2.84 -16.35 -0.21
N LEU A 192 -3.45 -15.37 0.46
CA LEU A 192 -4.82 -15.41 0.98
C LEU A 192 -5.50 -14.05 0.78
N CYS A 193 -6.82 -14.05 0.68
CA CYS A 193 -7.63 -12.83 0.71
C CYS A 193 -8.51 -12.80 1.97
N PHE A 194 -8.87 -11.61 2.43
CA PHE A 194 -9.65 -11.40 3.65
C PHE A 194 -10.81 -10.42 3.43
N GLU A 195 -11.95 -10.74 4.03
CA GLU A 195 -13.18 -9.94 3.96
C GLU A 195 -13.92 -9.92 5.31
N PRO A 196 -14.86 -8.98 5.50
CA PRO A 196 -15.81 -9.04 6.62
C PRO A 196 -16.56 -10.37 6.70
N GLY A 197 -16.84 -10.83 7.93
CA GLY A 197 -17.60 -12.06 8.19
C GLY A 197 -16.71 -13.27 8.47
N ASP A 198 -17.19 -14.47 8.09
CA ASP A 198 -16.58 -15.77 8.43
C ASP A 198 -15.69 -16.35 7.32
N GLY A 199 -15.78 -15.80 6.11
CA GLY A 199 -15.00 -16.24 4.95
C GLY A 199 -15.62 -17.44 4.21
N ARG A 200 -14.83 -18.05 3.31
CA ARG A 200 -15.21 -19.22 2.50
C ARG A 200 -13.99 -19.99 2.02
N ALA A 201 -14.16 -21.29 1.79
CA ALA A 201 -13.13 -22.13 1.18
C ALA A 201 -12.94 -21.81 -0.31
N ALA A 202 -11.79 -22.21 -0.87
CA ALA A 202 -11.52 -22.10 -2.30
C ALA A 202 -12.40 -23.02 -3.16
N ASN A 203 -12.70 -22.56 -4.36
CA ASN A 203 -13.15 -23.36 -5.50
C ASN A 203 -12.34 -22.90 -6.73
N PHE A 204 -11.14 -23.48 -6.89
CA PHE A 204 -10.21 -23.03 -7.93
C PHE A 204 -10.76 -23.25 -9.34
N ASP A 205 -11.54 -24.31 -9.61
CA ASP A 205 -12.18 -24.51 -10.91
C ASP A 205 -13.17 -23.39 -11.25
N ALA A 206 -13.88 -22.86 -10.25
CA ALA A 206 -14.71 -21.66 -10.38
C ALA A 206 -13.93 -20.35 -10.30
N ARG A 207 -12.59 -20.40 -10.22
CA ARG A 207 -11.68 -19.27 -10.07
C ARG A 207 -11.82 -18.51 -8.75
N GLN A 208 -12.27 -19.20 -7.71
CA GLN A 208 -12.47 -18.64 -6.38
C GLN A 208 -11.36 -19.13 -5.45
N GLY A 209 -10.53 -18.23 -4.94
CA GLY A 209 -9.56 -18.54 -3.90
C GLY A 209 -10.22 -18.68 -2.52
N THR A 210 -9.44 -19.08 -1.52
CA THR A 210 -9.84 -19.04 -0.11
C THR A 210 -9.99 -17.59 0.34
N VAL A 211 -11.07 -17.30 1.06
CA VAL A 211 -11.31 -16.03 1.74
C VAL A 211 -11.38 -16.27 3.23
N VAL A 212 -10.48 -15.65 3.99
CA VAL A 212 -10.47 -15.73 5.44
C VAL A 212 -11.29 -14.58 6.01
N GLY A 213 -12.33 -14.91 6.76
CA GLY A 213 -13.17 -13.90 7.40
C GLY A 213 -12.47 -13.20 8.57
N PHE A 214 -12.64 -11.88 8.68
CA PHE A 214 -12.06 -11.09 9.78
C PHE A 214 -12.51 -11.53 11.19
N ASN A 215 -13.60 -12.29 11.31
CA ASN A 215 -14.03 -12.88 12.59
C ASN A 215 -13.00 -13.90 13.14
N ARG A 216 -12.14 -14.46 12.29
CA ARG A 216 -11.16 -15.50 12.65
C ARG A 216 -9.74 -14.97 12.86
N VAL A 217 -9.48 -13.73 12.45
CA VAL A 217 -8.12 -13.13 12.43
C VAL A 217 -8.13 -11.75 13.10
N PRO A 218 -8.34 -11.70 14.43
CA PRO A 218 -8.52 -10.44 15.15
C PRO A 218 -7.35 -9.46 15.03
N HIS A 219 -6.10 -9.92 14.92
CA HIS A 219 -4.95 -9.02 14.79
C HIS A 219 -4.89 -8.40 13.39
N THR A 220 -5.17 -9.18 12.36
CA THR A 220 -5.31 -8.73 10.97
C THR A 220 -6.44 -7.73 10.82
N HIS A 221 -7.59 -8.02 11.44
CA HIS A 221 -8.73 -7.12 11.46
C HIS A 221 -8.41 -5.81 12.19
N ALA A 222 -7.62 -5.85 13.29
CA ALA A 222 -7.18 -4.65 13.99
C ALA A 222 -6.28 -3.77 13.10
N VAL A 223 -5.33 -4.38 12.36
CA VAL A 223 -4.51 -3.66 11.37
C VAL A 223 -5.38 -3.03 10.30
N GLN A 224 -6.32 -3.78 9.72
CA GLN A 224 -7.24 -3.29 8.70
C GLN A 224 -8.05 -2.09 9.19
N LYS A 225 -8.64 -2.18 10.39
CA LYS A 225 -9.39 -1.08 11.02
C LYS A 225 -8.51 0.15 11.27
N TYR A 226 -7.28 -0.07 11.72
CA TYR A 226 -6.34 1.02 11.97
C TYR A 226 -6.04 1.77 10.67
N ILE A 227 -5.66 1.04 9.62
CA ILE A 227 -5.34 1.62 8.31
C ILE A 227 -6.55 2.34 7.73
N ALA A 228 -7.75 1.77 7.78
CA ALA A 228 -8.98 2.43 7.31
C ALA A 228 -9.22 3.79 8.01
N ARG A 229 -9.04 3.84 9.34
CA ARG A 229 -9.19 5.08 10.12
C ARG A 229 -8.10 6.09 9.82
N LEU A 230 -6.86 5.63 9.63
CA LEU A 230 -5.73 6.49 9.26
C LEU A 230 -5.95 7.13 7.88
N LEU A 231 -6.42 6.35 6.89
CA LEU A 231 -6.78 6.85 5.57
C LEU A 231 -7.89 7.91 5.66
N ALA A 232 -8.95 7.64 6.43
CA ALA A 232 -10.03 8.60 6.64
C ALA A 232 -9.53 9.89 7.33
N ALA A 233 -8.69 9.77 8.36
CA ALA A 233 -8.10 10.92 9.05
C ALA A 233 -7.17 11.75 8.15
N ALA A 234 -6.54 11.12 7.17
CA ALA A 234 -5.72 11.78 6.15
C ALA A 234 -6.52 12.45 5.02
N GLY A 235 -7.86 12.40 5.09
CA GLY A 235 -8.76 13.02 4.11
C GLY A 235 -9.09 12.15 2.91
N VAL A 236 -8.77 10.84 2.93
CA VAL A 236 -9.18 9.93 1.87
C VAL A 236 -10.72 9.81 1.88
N PRO A 237 -11.42 10.10 0.78
CA PRO A 237 -12.87 10.03 0.75
C PRO A 237 -13.40 8.60 0.97
N GLU A 238 -14.51 8.46 1.71
CA GLU A 238 -15.11 7.16 2.03
C GLU A 238 -15.50 6.34 0.78
N HIS A 239 -15.89 7.03 -0.31
CA HIS A 239 -16.23 6.39 -1.59
C HIS A 239 -15.01 5.87 -2.36
N VAL A 240 -13.79 6.31 -2.00
CA VAL A 240 -12.55 5.72 -2.52
C VAL A 240 -12.25 4.45 -1.74
N VAL A 241 -12.27 4.52 -0.40
CA VAL A 241 -12.08 3.37 0.48
C VAL A 241 -12.56 3.68 1.90
N SER A 242 -13.07 2.67 2.60
CA SER A 242 -13.58 2.75 3.97
C SER A 242 -13.39 1.43 4.70
N GLU A 243 -13.66 1.37 6.01
CA GLU A 243 -13.50 0.14 6.80
C GLU A 243 -14.29 -1.06 6.19
N PRO A 244 -15.55 -0.92 5.73
CA PRO A 244 -16.27 -2.03 5.10
C PRO A 244 -15.77 -2.41 3.70
N THR A 245 -15.09 -1.50 2.97
CA THR A 245 -14.63 -1.73 1.58
C THR A 245 -13.15 -2.09 1.50
N LEU A 246 -12.34 -1.77 2.52
CA LEU A 246 -10.91 -2.09 2.56
C LEU A 246 -10.69 -3.59 2.73
N ARG A 247 -10.29 -4.23 1.64
CA ARG A 247 -9.90 -5.63 1.54
C ARG A 247 -8.44 -5.82 1.92
N VAL A 248 -8.07 -7.05 2.26
CA VAL A 248 -6.68 -7.44 2.48
C VAL A 248 -6.34 -8.62 1.59
N GLU A 249 -5.20 -8.55 0.93
CA GLU A 249 -4.55 -9.67 0.26
C GLU A 249 -3.21 -9.92 0.93
N THR A 250 -2.80 -11.16 1.11
CA THR A 250 -1.46 -11.49 1.57
C THR A 250 -0.69 -12.18 0.49
N ASN A 251 0.60 -11.87 0.37
CA ASN A 251 1.54 -12.61 -0.44
C ASN A 251 2.61 -13.20 0.48
N VAL A 252 2.69 -14.53 0.53
CA VAL A 252 3.60 -15.31 1.38
C VAL A 252 4.80 -15.77 0.54
N TYR A 253 5.98 -15.33 0.94
CA TYR A 253 7.26 -15.66 0.30
C TYR A 253 8.04 -16.54 1.28
N MET A 254 8.09 -17.85 1.01
CA MET A 254 8.74 -18.82 1.90
C MET A 254 10.26 -18.72 1.87
N ASP A 255 10.82 -18.33 0.72
CA ASP A 255 12.24 -18.08 0.52
C ASP A 255 12.41 -16.78 -0.29
N PRO A 256 12.48 -15.61 0.36
CA PRO A 256 12.60 -14.33 -0.34
C PRO A 256 13.88 -14.18 -1.21
N GLN A 257 14.88 -15.06 -1.08
CA GLN A 257 16.02 -15.12 -2.01
C GLN A 257 15.67 -15.82 -3.33
N LYS A 258 14.56 -16.58 -3.40
CA LYS A 258 14.09 -17.28 -4.61
C LYS A 258 12.70 -16.84 -5.07
N ASN A 259 11.87 -16.36 -4.17
CA ASN A 259 10.51 -15.93 -4.39
C ASN A 259 10.46 -14.43 -4.74
N GLY A 260 9.32 -13.99 -5.27
CA GLY A 260 9.14 -12.60 -5.68
C GLY A 260 8.08 -12.42 -6.77
N ILE A 261 8.00 -11.19 -7.26
CA ILE A 261 7.15 -10.80 -8.37
C ILE A 261 7.87 -9.73 -9.20
N GLY A 262 7.89 -9.92 -10.52
CA GLY A 262 8.53 -8.99 -11.45
C GLY A 262 7.78 -7.67 -11.61
N PHE A 263 8.31 -6.78 -12.44
CA PHE A 263 7.75 -5.44 -12.64
C PHE A 263 6.32 -5.47 -13.18
N HIS A 264 5.39 -4.97 -12.38
CA HIS A 264 3.97 -4.85 -12.69
C HIS A 264 3.39 -3.59 -12.05
N GLY A 265 2.10 -3.36 -12.25
CA GLY A 265 1.30 -2.47 -11.40
C GLY A 265 -0.01 -3.15 -11.06
N ASP A 266 -0.71 -2.62 -10.07
CA ASP A 266 -1.92 -3.25 -9.53
C ASP A 266 -3.11 -2.85 -10.40
N THR A 267 -3.62 -3.80 -11.19
CA THR A 267 -4.64 -3.50 -12.20
C THR A 267 -6.04 -3.48 -11.60
N GLU A 268 -6.24 -4.34 -10.61
CA GLU A 268 -7.47 -4.60 -9.90
C GLU A 268 -7.82 -3.49 -8.89
N ARG A 269 -6.85 -2.70 -8.43
CA ARG A 269 -7.03 -1.65 -7.40
C ARG A 269 -6.29 -0.35 -7.73
N ARG A 270 -6.58 0.70 -6.97
CA ARG A 270 -5.90 2.01 -7.01
C ARG A 270 -5.41 2.47 -5.64
N VAL A 271 -5.97 1.92 -4.56
CA VAL A 271 -5.45 2.10 -3.20
C VAL A 271 -4.54 0.92 -2.89
N VAL A 272 -3.29 1.24 -2.51
CA VAL A 272 -2.30 0.25 -2.13
C VAL A 272 -1.61 0.70 -0.85
N VAL A 273 -1.85 -0.05 0.22
CA VAL A 273 -1.14 0.04 1.49
C VAL A 273 -0.52 -1.31 1.78
N GLY A 274 0.80 -1.41 1.73
CA GLY A 274 1.50 -2.65 2.05
C GLY A 274 2.03 -2.67 3.47
N VAL A 275 1.98 -3.84 4.09
CA VAL A 275 2.56 -4.13 5.41
C VAL A 275 3.50 -5.31 5.24
N ARG A 276 4.77 -5.13 5.61
CA ARG A 276 5.76 -6.21 5.64
C ARG A 276 5.73 -6.88 7.00
N LEU A 277 5.56 -8.20 7.01
CA LEU A 277 5.60 -9.05 8.20
C LEU A 277 6.71 -10.08 8.09
N GLY A 278 7.27 -10.42 9.24
CA GLY A 278 8.31 -11.42 9.44
C GLY A 278 8.38 -11.83 10.91
N LEU A 279 8.91 -13.03 11.20
CA LEU A 279 9.05 -13.53 12.57
C LEU A 279 10.41 -13.18 13.21
N SER A 280 11.35 -12.65 12.40
CA SER A 280 12.67 -12.21 12.82
C SER A 280 12.97 -10.83 12.22
N PRO A 281 13.83 -9.99 12.84
CA PRO A 281 14.31 -8.73 12.25
C PRO A 281 14.96 -8.88 10.87
N GLU A 282 15.51 -10.06 10.58
CA GLU A 282 16.22 -10.41 9.34
C GLU A 282 15.28 -10.75 8.18
N ALA A 283 13.99 -10.99 8.47
CA ALA A 283 12.94 -11.24 7.48
C ALA A 283 12.59 -9.97 6.68
N ARG A 284 13.52 -9.57 5.81
CA ARG A 284 13.48 -8.35 5.00
C ARG A 284 13.32 -8.70 3.53
N MET A 285 12.62 -7.84 2.79
CA MET A 285 12.43 -8.04 1.36
C MET A 285 12.18 -6.71 0.64
N PRO A 286 12.96 -6.40 -0.42
CA PRO A 286 12.85 -5.12 -1.08
C PRO A 286 11.62 -5.03 -1.98
N ILE A 287 11.14 -3.81 -2.16
CA ILE A 287 10.31 -3.40 -3.28
C ILE A 287 11.10 -2.39 -4.13
N VAL A 288 11.00 -2.51 -5.45
CA VAL A 288 11.74 -1.68 -6.42
C VAL A 288 10.76 -1.02 -7.35
N PHE A 289 10.84 0.30 -7.48
CA PHE A 289 10.05 1.09 -8.43
C PHE A 289 10.91 1.52 -9.61
N ARG A 290 10.36 1.39 -10.83
CA ARG A 290 11.03 1.77 -12.07
C ARG A 290 10.05 2.35 -13.09
N TRP A 291 10.47 3.40 -13.78
CA TRP A 291 9.74 4.00 -14.89
C TRP A 291 9.92 3.24 -16.20
N TYR A 292 8.83 3.15 -16.97
CA TYR A 292 8.76 2.53 -18.28
C TYR A 292 8.03 3.42 -19.28
N ASN A 293 8.50 3.47 -20.51
CA ASN A 293 7.77 4.08 -21.64
C ASN A 293 7.82 3.14 -22.86
N GLY A 294 6.67 2.91 -23.51
CA GLY A 294 6.58 1.95 -24.62
C GLY A 294 6.98 0.51 -24.26
N GLY A 295 6.97 0.16 -22.97
CA GLY A 295 7.42 -1.15 -22.46
C GLY A 295 8.92 -1.29 -22.22
N LYS A 296 9.71 -0.23 -22.40
CA LYS A 296 11.14 -0.18 -22.08
C LYS A 296 11.38 0.61 -20.81
N ALA A 297 12.37 0.21 -20.02
CA ALA A 297 12.82 0.97 -18.85
C ALA A 297 13.32 2.36 -19.28
N MET A 298 13.06 3.38 -18.46
CA MET A 298 13.51 4.75 -18.66
C MET A 298 14.76 4.98 -17.81
N GLY A 299 15.94 4.81 -18.43
CA GLY A 299 17.24 4.83 -17.74
C GLY A 299 17.61 6.20 -17.14
N GLU A 300 16.96 7.27 -17.56
CA GLU A 300 17.15 8.61 -17.01
C GLU A 300 16.53 8.81 -15.61
N PHE A 301 15.71 7.86 -15.15
CA PHE A 301 15.14 7.84 -13.80
C PHE A 301 15.82 6.77 -12.94
N GLU A 302 16.10 7.11 -11.69
CA GLU A 302 16.69 6.15 -10.75
C GLU A 302 15.67 5.09 -10.36
N ASP A 303 16.11 3.84 -10.31
CA ASP A 303 15.35 2.78 -9.66
C ASP A 303 15.30 3.08 -8.16
N ARG A 304 14.09 3.16 -7.59
CA ARG A 304 13.93 3.36 -6.16
C ARG A 304 13.77 2.02 -5.48
N VAL A 305 14.84 1.57 -4.82
CA VAL A 305 14.88 0.34 -4.03
C VAL A 305 14.59 0.68 -2.58
N ILE A 306 13.50 0.14 -2.05
CA ILE A 306 13.10 0.31 -0.65
C ILE A 306 13.21 -1.06 0.00
N ASP A 307 14.18 -1.21 0.90
CA ASP A 307 14.33 -2.42 1.70
C ASP A 307 13.37 -2.37 2.90
N LEU A 308 12.39 -3.29 2.91
CA LEU A 308 11.31 -3.32 3.90
C LEU A 308 11.55 -4.44 4.90
N GLY A 309 11.49 -4.11 6.19
CA GLY A 309 11.58 -5.07 7.29
C GLY A 309 10.24 -5.36 7.96
N PRO A 310 10.24 -6.31 8.91
CA PRO A 310 9.04 -6.62 9.68
C PRO A 310 8.49 -5.38 10.38
N GLY A 311 7.18 -5.19 10.26
CA GLY A 311 6.47 -4.07 10.86
C GLY A 311 6.42 -2.81 9.99
N ASP A 312 7.20 -2.73 8.91
CA ASP A 312 7.16 -1.59 7.99
C ASP A 312 5.82 -1.52 7.26
N VAL A 313 5.27 -0.32 7.15
CA VAL A 313 4.09 -0.01 6.32
C VAL A 313 4.52 0.90 5.19
N TYR A 314 3.98 0.70 3.99
CA TYR A 314 4.12 1.66 2.92
C TYR A 314 2.78 2.01 2.29
N PHE A 315 2.63 3.27 1.88
CA PHE A 315 1.48 3.80 1.17
C PHE A 315 1.94 4.24 -0.20
N MET A 316 1.26 3.78 -1.25
CA MET A 316 1.55 4.21 -2.61
C MET A 316 0.55 5.28 -3.03
N SER A 317 1.04 6.38 -3.61
CA SER A 317 0.19 7.22 -4.45
C SER A 317 -0.42 6.40 -5.60
N GLU A 318 -1.53 6.85 -6.18
CA GLU A 318 -2.21 6.16 -7.29
C GLU A 318 -1.26 5.89 -8.46
N LYS A 319 -0.34 6.83 -8.74
CA LYS A 319 0.65 6.64 -9.79
C LYS A 319 1.69 5.57 -9.42
N ALA A 320 2.09 5.48 -8.16
CA ALA A 320 3.00 4.46 -7.66
C ALA A 320 2.37 3.06 -7.61
N ALA A 321 1.06 2.96 -7.35
CA ALA A 321 0.30 1.72 -7.48
C ALA A 321 0.35 1.16 -8.92
N GLY A 322 0.50 2.04 -9.91
CA GLY A 322 0.77 1.64 -11.28
C GLY A 322 -0.43 1.02 -11.98
N SER A 323 -1.66 1.38 -11.60
CA SER A 323 -2.88 0.81 -12.22
C SER A 323 -3.04 1.14 -13.72
N ASP A 324 -2.18 2.01 -14.26
CA ASP A 324 -2.06 2.34 -15.67
C ASP A 324 -0.88 1.65 -16.39
N TRP A 325 -0.18 0.69 -15.75
CA TRP A 325 1.08 0.12 -16.22
C TRP A 325 1.06 -0.56 -17.60
N MET A 326 -0.13 -0.99 -18.04
CA MET A 326 -0.35 -1.59 -19.36
C MET A 326 -0.50 -0.54 -20.49
N ARG A 327 -0.61 0.75 -20.16
CA ARG A 327 -0.77 1.83 -21.15
C ARG A 327 0.58 2.16 -21.81
N LYS A 328 0.81 1.58 -22.99
CA LYS A 328 2.08 1.74 -23.75
C LYS A 328 2.37 3.15 -24.27
N LYS A 329 1.36 4.02 -24.37
CA LYS A 329 1.47 5.36 -24.97
C LYS A 329 1.88 6.47 -23.98
N ILE A 330 1.98 6.14 -22.70
CA ILE A 330 2.35 7.09 -21.65
C ILE A 330 3.46 6.49 -20.78
N PRO A 331 4.25 7.31 -20.08
CA PRO A 331 5.11 6.82 -19.02
C PRO A 331 4.32 6.11 -17.92
N THR A 332 4.79 4.95 -17.54
CA THR A 332 4.19 4.09 -16.51
C THR A 332 5.21 3.79 -15.43
N LEU A 333 4.77 3.80 -14.18
CA LEU A 333 5.58 3.41 -13.05
C LEU A 333 5.18 1.99 -12.66
N ARG A 334 6.18 1.13 -12.48
CA ARG A 334 5.99 -0.29 -12.15
C ARG A 334 6.80 -0.62 -10.93
N HIS A 335 6.35 -1.61 -10.18
CA HIS A 335 7.06 -2.12 -9.03
C HIS A 335 7.29 -3.63 -9.10
N ALA A 336 8.38 -4.08 -8.50
CA ALA A 336 8.78 -5.48 -8.37
C ALA A 336 9.22 -5.73 -6.92
N ALA A 337 9.16 -6.97 -6.46
CA ALA A 337 9.57 -7.30 -5.10
C ALA A 337 10.25 -8.68 -5.01
N GLY A 338 11.17 -8.83 -4.06
CA GLY A 338 11.82 -10.11 -3.77
C GLY A 338 13.19 -10.28 -4.41
N ALA A 339 13.51 -11.52 -4.78
CA ALA A 339 14.82 -11.92 -5.27
C ALA A 339 15.32 -11.08 -6.47
N PRO A 340 16.65 -10.94 -6.64
CA PRO A 340 17.25 -10.19 -7.76
C PRO A 340 16.70 -10.54 -9.15
N LYS A 341 16.37 -11.82 -9.40
CA LYS A 341 15.78 -12.27 -10.67
C LYS A 341 14.40 -11.68 -10.98
N TYR A 342 13.75 -11.01 -10.02
CA TYR A 342 12.50 -10.28 -10.23
C TYR A 342 12.72 -8.76 -10.23
N THR A 343 13.67 -8.27 -9.44
CA THR A 343 13.88 -6.84 -9.18
C THR A 343 14.94 -6.20 -10.07
N GLN A 344 15.84 -6.98 -10.66
CA GLN A 344 16.95 -6.48 -11.49
C GLN A 344 16.79 -6.77 -12.98
N THR A 345 15.69 -7.38 -13.42
CA THR A 345 15.46 -7.72 -14.83
C THR A 345 15.17 -6.50 -15.68
N GLY A 346 15.62 -6.48 -16.94
CA GLY A 346 15.11 -5.57 -17.97
C GLY A 346 15.60 -4.12 -17.89
N ARG A 347 16.84 -3.91 -17.39
CA ARG A 347 17.63 -2.73 -17.76
C ARG A 347 18.37 -2.99 -19.07
#